data_AF-A0A4Q3L3K8-F1
#
_entry.id   AF-A0A4Q3L3K8-F1
#
_cell.length_a   1.000
_cell.length_b   1.000
_cell.length_c   1.000
_cell.angle_alpha   90.00
_cell.angle_beta   90.00
_cell.angle_gamma   90.00
#
_symmetry.space_group_name_H-M   'P 1'
#
loop_
_entity.id
_entity.type
_entity.pdbx_description
1 polymer ?
#
loop_
_entity_poly.entity_id
_entity_poly.type
_entity_poly.pdbx_seq_one_letter_code
_entity_poly.pdbx_strand_id
1 'polypeptide(L)'
;MQIQRLIAHTFRNLAAVDIVPEAPTVLLQGDNGQGKTNILEALYLCATGRSFRHAANRELLQHGQSQAACRAILVRGGVRHEVAVAIGAHQRQVRVDGRAVRPTTHLLELMNIVAFFPEDLRIAKGAPEDRRRFFDRAVANSQGAFVQASLNYQRVLRSRNALLRQPTLPDRAQLRIY
;
A
#
# COMPACT_ATOMS: atom_id res chain seq x y z
N MET A 1 -5.20 -16.22 -6.06
CA MET A 1 -4.48 -15.14 -6.78
C MET A 1 -3.04 -15.61 -6.94
N GLN A 2 -2.44 -15.43 -8.11
CA GLN A 2 -1.04 -15.79 -8.38
C GLN A 2 -0.36 -14.65 -9.13
N ILE A 3 0.86 -14.27 -8.71
CA ILE A 3 1.69 -13.30 -9.43
C ILE A 3 2.42 -14.03 -10.55
N GLN A 4 2.28 -13.56 -11.78
CA GLN A 4 2.95 -14.12 -12.96
C GLN A 4 4.20 -13.33 -13.36
N ARG A 5 4.24 -12.02 -13.09
CA ARG A 5 5.39 -11.18 -13.43
C ARG A 5 5.43 -9.93 -12.57
N LEU A 6 6.61 -9.51 -12.16
CA LEU A 6 6.87 -8.23 -11.51
C LEU A 6 7.97 -7.50 -12.28
N ILE A 7 7.67 -6.27 -12.69
CA ILE A 7 8.59 -5.40 -13.41
C ILE A 7 8.77 -4.12 -12.59
N ALA A 8 9.99 -3.65 -12.44
CA ALA A 8 10.28 -2.35 -11.85
C ALA A 8 11.39 -1.64 -12.63
N HIS A 9 11.23 -0.33 -12.84
CA HIS A 9 12.21 0.53 -13.49
C HIS A 9 12.45 1.76 -12.64
N THR A 10 13.73 2.11 -12.48
CA THR A 10 14.22 3.30 -11.77
C THR A 10 13.56 3.51 -10.39
N PHE A 11 13.25 2.40 -9.70
CA PHE A 11 12.54 2.39 -8.42
C PHE A 11 13.50 2.07 -7.27
N ARG A 12 13.66 2.99 -6.32
CA ARG A 12 14.67 2.88 -5.24
C ARG A 12 16.06 2.59 -5.85
N ASN A 13 16.75 1.55 -5.42
CA ASN A 13 18.01 1.11 -6.00
C ASN A 13 17.85 0.12 -7.18
N LEU A 14 16.61 -0.17 -7.61
CA LEU A 14 16.33 -1.06 -8.73
C LEU A 14 16.37 -0.26 -10.04
N ALA A 15 17.46 -0.39 -10.80
CA ALA A 15 17.58 0.24 -12.13
C ALA A 15 16.55 -0.37 -13.11
N ALA A 16 16.56 -1.70 -13.22
CA ALA A 16 15.58 -2.48 -13.95
C ALA A 16 15.48 -3.88 -13.32
N VAL A 17 14.26 -4.36 -13.12
CA VAL A 17 13.97 -5.71 -12.61
C VAL A 17 12.81 -6.27 -13.42
N ASP A 18 12.92 -7.55 -13.76
CA ASP A 18 11.88 -8.30 -14.44
C ASP A 18 11.91 -9.75 -13.91
N ILE A 19 10.93 -10.07 -13.05
CA ILE A 19 10.86 -11.34 -12.34
C ILE A 19 9.62 -12.08 -12.79
N VAL A 20 9.80 -13.31 -13.26
CA VAL A 20 8.72 -14.26 -13.57
C VAL A 20 8.80 -15.39 -12.52
N PRO A 21 7.89 -15.42 -11.52
CA PRO A 21 7.87 -16.50 -10.55
C PRO A 21 7.54 -17.83 -11.22
N GLU A 22 8.46 -18.80 -11.13
CA GLU A 22 8.27 -20.15 -11.67
C GLU A 22 7.68 -21.13 -10.65
N ALA A 23 7.67 -20.74 -9.37
CA ALA A 23 7.19 -21.55 -8.26
C ALA A 23 6.33 -20.73 -7.28
N PRO A 24 5.46 -21.38 -6.48
CA PRO A 24 4.68 -20.72 -5.43
C PRO A 24 5.54 -20.04 -4.36
N THR A 25 6.76 -20.54 -4.17
CA THR A 25 7.74 -20.00 -3.23
C THR A 25 8.94 -19.49 -4.01
N VAL A 26 9.27 -18.21 -3.82
CA VAL A 26 10.43 -17.55 -4.43
C VAL A 26 11.35 -17.07 -3.32
N LEU A 27 12.61 -17.51 -3.36
CA LEU A 27 13.65 -17.04 -2.45
C LEU A 27 14.44 -15.91 -3.11
N LEU A 28 14.44 -14.72 -2.51
CA LEU A 28 15.32 -13.63 -2.90
C LEU A 28 16.59 -13.68 -2.03
N GLN A 29 17.72 -14.02 -2.63
CA GLN A 29 19.02 -14.13 -1.94
C GLN A 29 20.02 -13.09 -2.47
N GLY A 30 20.92 -12.66 -1.61
CA GLY A 30 21.99 -11.72 -1.92
C GLY A 30 22.39 -10.92 -0.69
N ASP A 31 23.39 -10.06 -0.81
CA ASP A 31 23.87 -9.24 0.30
C ASP A 31 22.88 -8.16 0.75
N ASN A 32 23.11 -7.62 1.93
CA ASN A 32 22.35 -6.48 2.43
C ASN A 32 22.53 -5.27 1.51
N GLY A 33 21.45 -4.51 1.30
CA GLY A 33 21.47 -3.36 0.40
C GLY A 33 21.30 -3.67 -1.09
N GLN A 34 21.24 -4.94 -1.51
CA GLN A 34 21.06 -5.32 -2.93
C GLN A 34 19.64 -5.16 -3.48
N GLY A 35 18.71 -4.59 -2.71
CA GLY A 35 17.35 -4.29 -3.18
C GLY A 35 16.31 -5.39 -2.99
N LYS A 36 16.63 -6.50 -2.31
CA LYS A 36 15.66 -7.57 -1.96
C LYS A 36 14.35 -7.02 -1.38
N THR A 37 14.46 -6.15 -0.38
CA THR A 37 13.29 -5.51 0.24
C THR A 37 12.60 -4.51 -0.69
N ASN A 38 13.32 -3.90 -1.64
CA ASN A 38 12.75 -2.97 -2.62
C ASN A 38 11.95 -3.73 -3.70
N ILE A 39 12.34 -4.96 -4.04
CA ILE A 39 11.53 -5.86 -4.89
C ILE A 39 10.18 -6.14 -4.22
N LEU A 40 10.20 -6.49 -2.93
CA LEU A 40 8.97 -6.67 -2.15
C LEU A 40 8.17 -5.37 -2.05
N GLU A 41 8.83 -4.22 -1.93
CA GLU A 41 8.19 -2.91 -1.91
C GLU A 41 7.51 -2.57 -3.24
N ALA A 42 8.11 -2.90 -4.38
CA ALA A 42 7.50 -2.72 -5.69
C ALA A 42 6.22 -3.56 -5.86
N LEU A 43 6.24 -4.81 -5.40
CA LEU A 43 5.06 -5.69 -5.42
C LEU A 43 3.97 -5.17 -4.48
N TYR A 44 4.33 -4.80 -3.25
CA TYR A 44 3.40 -4.24 -2.27
C TYR A 44 2.79 -2.91 -2.76
N LEU A 45 3.58 -2.10 -3.47
CA LEU A 45 3.13 -0.86 -4.08
C LEU A 45 2.08 -1.13 -5.18
N CYS A 46 2.27 -2.17 -6.01
CA CYS A 46 1.27 -2.59 -6.97
C CYS A 46 -0.03 -3.05 -6.29
N ALA A 47 0.08 -3.78 -5.17
CA ALA A 47 -1.10 -4.31 -4.48
C ALA A 47 -1.90 -3.27 -3.68
N THR A 48 -1.24 -2.26 -3.11
CA THR A 48 -1.87 -1.32 -2.16
C THR A 48 -1.88 0.12 -2.65
N GLY A 49 -1.12 0.42 -3.70
CA GLY A 49 -0.87 1.78 -4.16
C GLY A 49 -0.01 2.59 -3.18
N ARG A 50 0.57 1.98 -2.13
CA ARG A 50 1.36 2.64 -1.08
C ARG A 50 2.66 1.88 -0.78
N SER A 51 3.64 2.59 -0.24
CA SER A 51 4.84 1.95 0.33
C SER A 51 4.51 1.44 1.73
N PHE A 52 4.98 0.24 2.08
CA PHE A 52 4.88 -0.26 3.46
C PHE A 52 5.79 0.51 4.43
N ARG A 53 6.82 1.19 3.93
CA ARG A 53 7.68 2.11 4.69
C ARG A 53 7.08 3.51 4.86
N HIS A 54 5.87 3.74 4.34
CA HIS A 54 5.20 5.05 4.34
C HIS A 54 6.02 6.18 3.65
N ALA A 55 6.91 5.81 2.73
CA ALA A 55 7.78 6.76 2.03
C ALA A 55 7.02 7.68 1.07
N ALA A 56 7.49 8.93 0.94
CA ALA A 56 7.00 9.87 -0.05
C ALA A 56 7.40 9.46 -1.48
N ASN A 57 6.71 9.98 -2.50
CA ASN A 57 6.98 9.63 -3.90
C ASN A 57 8.44 9.84 -4.32
N ARG A 58 9.05 10.96 -3.91
CA ARG A 58 10.46 11.27 -4.23
C ARG A 58 11.43 10.20 -3.74
N GLU A 59 11.16 9.61 -2.58
CA GLU A 59 12.00 8.57 -1.99
C GLU A 59 11.90 7.23 -2.72
N LEU A 60 10.84 7.04 -3.53
CA LEU A 60 10.66 5.84 -4.35
C LEU A 60 11.41 5.92 -5.68
N LEU A 61 11.86 7.12 -6.08
CA LEU A 61 12.64 7.31 -7.29
C LEU A 61 14.08 6.86 -7.05
N GLN A 62 14.69 6.26 -8.06
CA GLN A 62 16.13 6.08 -8.07
C GLN A 62 16.84 7.43 -8.08
N HIS A 63 17.99 7.49 -7.43
CA HIS A 63 18.79 8.71 -7.36
C HIS A 63 19.10 9.25 -8.77
N GLY A 64 18.83 10.54 -8.98
CA GLY A 64 19.00 11.20 -10.28
C GLY A 64 17.87 10.97 -11.29
N GLN A 65 16.85 10.15 -10.97
CA GLN A 65 15.73 9.88 -11.85
C GLN A 65 14.50 10.73 -11.49
N SER A 66 13.78 11.19 -12.51
CA SER A 66 12.57 12.01 -12.35
C SER A 66 11.28 11.17 -12.30
N GLN A 67 11.36 9.91 -12.76
CA GLN A 67 10.25 8.98 -12.86
C GLN A 67 10.69 7.56 -12.48
N ALA A 68 9.73 6.78 -12.00
CA ALA A 68 9.86 5.35 -11.73
C ALA A 68 8.56 4.63 -12.10
N ALA A 69 8.67 3.33 -12.39
CA ALA A 69 7.52 2.51 -12.72
C ALA A 69 7.59 1.15 -12.01
N CYS A 70 6.45 0.66 -11.55
CA CYS A 70 6.28 -0.71 -11.06
C CYS A 70 5.07 -1.32 -11.75
N ARG A 71 5.17 -2.56 -12.21
CA ARG A 71 4.08 -3.29 -12.87
C ARG A 71 4.02 -4.72 -12.35
N ALA A 72 2.83 -5.19 -12.03
CA ALA A 72 2.57 -6.57 -11.64
C ALA A 72 1.52 -7.18 -12.59
N ILE A 73 1.81 -8.39 -13.07
CA ILE A 73 0.86 -9.21 -13.81
C ILE A 73 0.44 -10.34 -12.89
N LEU A 74 -0.87 -10.55 -12.76
CA LEU A 74 -1.42 -11.57 -11.88
C LEU A 74 -2.60 -12.30 -12.52
N VAL A 75 -2.91 -13.48 -11.99
CA VAL A 75 -4.15 -14.21 -12.29
C VAL A 75 -4.98 -14.33 -11.02
N ARG A 76 -6.27 -14.00 -11.13
CA ARG A 76 -7.26 -14.12 -10.06
C ARG A 76 -8.57 -14.65 -10.62
N GLY A 77 -9.09 -15.73 -10.03
CA GLY A 77 -10.31 -16.38 -10.53
C GLY A 77 -10.20 -16.81 -12.01
N GLY A 78 -9.00 -17.18 -12.47
CA GLY A 78 -8.75 -17.51 -13.89
C GLY A 78 -8.59 -16.30 -14.82
N VAL A 79 -8.83 -15.07 -14.35
CA VAL A 79 -8.68 -13.86 -15.15
C VAL A 79 -7.31 -13.24 -14.94
N ARG A 80 -6.64 -12.90 -16.05
CA ARG A 80 -5.36 -12.18 -16.04
C ARG A 80 -5.63 -10.69 -15.87
N HIS A 81 -4.89 -10.07 -14.96
CA HIS A 81 -4.90 -8.64 -14.73
C HIS A 81 -3.50 -8.06 -14.75
N GLU A 82 -3.42 -6.80 -15.10
CA GLU A 82 -2.22 -5.99 -15.04
C GLU A 82 -2.44 -4.77 -14.15
N VAL A 83 -1.56 -4.60 -13.18
CA VAL A 83 -1.49 -3.38 -12.37
C VAL A 83 -0.21 -2.64 -12.71
N ALA A 84 -0.32 -1.36 -13.07
CA ALA A 84 0.81 -0.50 -13.37
C ALA A 84 0.77 0.76 -12.50
N VAL A 85 1.89 1.08 -11.86
CA VAL A 85 2.08 2.25 -11.01
C VAL A 85 3.20 3.10 -11.61
N ALA A 86 2.84 4.27 -12.12
CA ALA A 86 3.78 5.30 -12.54
C ALA A 86 3.99 6.32 -11.41
N ILE A 87 5.24 6.63 -11.12
CA ILE A 87 5.64 7.47 -9.98
C ILE A 87 6.47 8.62 -10.53
N GLY A 88 6.08 9.84 -10.20
CA GLY A 88 6.91 11.03 -10.32
C GLY A 88 7.08 11.70 -8.96
N ALA A 89 7.95 12.70 -8.87
CA ALA A 89 8.28 13.36 -7.60
C ALA A 89 7.05 13.85 -6.80
N HIS A 90 6.00 14.29 -7.49
CA HIS A 90 4.80 14.90 -6.88
C HIS A 90 3.51 14.15 -7.16
N GLN A 91 3.52 13.20 -8.09
CA GLN A 91 2.31 12.53 -8.54
C GLN A 91 2.52 11.03 -8.67
N ARG A 92 1.44 10.29 -8.51
CA ARG A 92 1.39 8.84 -8.70
C ARG A 92 0.14 8.51 -9.50
N GLN A 93 0.30 7.72 -10.55
CA GLN A 93 -0.81 7.22 -11.34
C GLN A 93 -0.83 5.70 -11.23
N VAL A 94 -2.00 5.15 -10.89
CA VAL A 94 -2.23 3.71 -10.90
C VAL A 94 -3.21 3.37 -12.01
N ARG A 95 -2.89 2.32 -12.76
CA ARG A 95 -3.76 1.75 -13.79
C ARG A 95 -3.97 0.26 -13.53
N VAL A 96 -5.17 -0.21 -13.78
CA VAL A 96 -5.52 -1.64 -13.83
C VAL A 96 -6.06 -1.91 -15.23
N ASP A 97 -5.46 -2.87 -15.93
CA ASP A 97 -5.82 -3.25 -17.30
C ASP A 97 -5.90 -2.02 -18.23
N GLY A 98 -4.90 -1.13 -18.11
CA GLY A 98 -4.79 0.11 -18.88
C GLY A 98 -5.66 1.28 -18.40
N ARG A 99 -6.64 1.05 -17.51
CA ARG A 99 -7.56 2.09 -17.02
C ARG A 99 -7.08 2.70 -15.72
N ALA A 100 -7.12 4.02 -15.60
CA ALA A 100 -6.75 4.70 -14.36
C ALA A 100 -7.71 4.34 -13.22
N VAL A 101 -7.17 4.00 -12.05
CA VAL A 101 -7.95 3.62 -10.87
C VAL A 101 -7.87 4.71 -9.80
N ARG A 102 -9.04 5.19 -9.37
CA ARG A 102 -9.21 6.11 -8.24
C ARG A 102 -10.51 5.76 -7.50
N PRO A 103 -10.50 5.57 -6.17
CA PRO A 103 -9.33 5.58 -5.27
C PRO A 103 -8.45 4.33 -5.40
N THR A 104 -7.15 4.45 -5.07
CA THR A 104 -6.20 3.31 -5.13
C THR A 104 -6.54 2.17 -4.17
N THR A 105 -7.48 2.37 -3.25
CA THR A 105 -7.98 1.33 -2.35
C THR A 105 -8.68 0.20 -3.08
N HIS A 106 -9.17 0.41 -4.31
CA HIS A 106 -9.73 -0.67 -5.15
C HIS A 106 -8.69 -1.73 -5.50
N LEU A 107 -7.38 -1.43 -5.38
CA LEU A 107 -6.33 -2.43 -5.59
C LEU A 107 -6.38 -3.54 -4.54
N LEU A 108 -6.83 -3.24 -3.32
CA LEU A 108 -6.98 -4.23 -2.25
C LEU A 108 -8.03 -5.28 -2.58
N GLU A 109 -9.01 -4.92 -3.42
CA GLU A 109 -10.01 -5.86 -3.92
C GLU A 109 -9.44 -6.76 -5.01
N LEU A 110 -8.35 -6.39 -5.68
CA LEU A 110 -7.74 -7.16 -6.77
C LEU A 110 -6.55 -8.00 -6.28
N MET A 111 -5.71 -7.42 -5.43
CA MET A 111 -4.45 -7.98 -4.95
C MET A 111 -4.42 -8.11 -3.43
N ASN A 112 -4.82 -9.28 -2.92
CA ASN A 112 -4.74 -9.58 -1.50
C ASN A 112 -3.29 -9.94 -1.14
N ILE A 113 -2.55 -9.02 -0.52
CA ILE A 113 -1.18 -9.24 -0.03
C ILE A 113 -1.12 -9.08 1.48
N VAL A 114 -0.50 -10.06 2.14
CA VAL A 114 -0.03 -9.94 3.51
C VAL A 114 1.49 -9.84 3.47
N ALA A 115 2.04 -8.80 4.08
CA ALA A 115 3.47 -8.61 4.18
C ALA A 115 3.87 -8.66 5.66
N PHE A 116 4.90 -9.45 5.94
CA PHE A 116 5.50 -9.59 7.26
C PHE A 116 6.88 -8.93 7.23
N PHE A 117 7.12 -8.03 8.17
CA PHE A 117 8.38 -7.32 8.34
C PHE A 117 8.99 -7.66 9.70
N PRO A 118 10.32 -7.57 9.86
CA PRO A 118 10.95 -7.75 11.17
C PRO A 118 10.39 -6.81 12.26
N GLU A 119 9.95 -5.62 11.84
CA GLU A 119 9.31 -4.62 12.71
C GLU A 119 7.96 -5.07 13.28
N ASP A 120 7.29 -6.05 12.64
CA ASP A 120 6.01 -6.59 13.09
C ASP A 120 6.12 -7.39 14.41
N LEU A 121 7.33 -7.64 14.92
CA LEU A 121 7.53 -8.09 16.30
C LEU A 121 6.91 -7.12 17.32
N ARG A 122 6.74 -5.83 16.97
CA ARG A 122 6.02 -4.84 17.79
C ARG A 122 4.54 -5.15 17.94
N ILE A 123 3.94 -6.00 17.12
CA ILE A 123 2.54 -6.43 17.31
C ILE A 123 2.39 -7.11 18.68
N ALA A 124 3.36 -7.93 19.09
CA ALA A 124 3.32 -8.68 20.33
C ALA A 124 3.57 -7.81 21.58
N LYS A 125 4.56 -6.89 21.52
CA LYS A 125 5.04 -6.14 22.70
C LYS A 125 4.91 -4.62 22.61
N GLY A 126 4.45 -4.11 21.47
CA GLY A 126 4.33 -2.68 21.18
C GLY A 126 3.01 -2.07 21.64
N ALA A 127 2.80 -0.83 21.21
CA ALA A 127 1.64 -0.06 21.63
C ALA A 127 0.34 -0.63 21.03
N PRO A 128 -0.83 -0.38 21.64
CA PRO A 128 -2.12 -0.77 21.06
C PRO A 128 -2.34 -0.27 19.63
N GLU A 129 -1.71 0.84 19.24
CA GLU A 129 -1.78 1.37 17.88
C GLU A 129 -1.16 0.42 16.85
N ASP A 130 -0.06 -0.24 17.16
CA ASP A 130 0.62 -1.16 16.24
C ASP A 130 -0.29 -2.34 15.89
N ARG A 131 -0.93 -2.94 16.91
CA ARG A 131 -1.91 -4.02 16.72
C ARG A 131 -3.12 -3.56 15.91
N ARG A 132 -3.69 -2.39 16.24
CA ARG A 132 -4.82 -1.84 15.47
C ARG A 132 -4.45 -1.62 14.01
N ARG A 133 -3.29 -1.05 13.74
CA ARG A 133 -2.81 -0.81 12.37
C ARG A 133 -2.61 -2.11 11.60
N PHE A 134 -2.08 -3.14 12.25
CA PHE A 134 -1.96 -4.48 11.65
C PHE A 134 -3.33 -5.07 11.31
N PHE A 135 -4.27 -5.10 12.27
CA PHE A 135 -5.61 -5.63 12.05
C PHE A 135 -6.39 -4.84 11.01
N ASP A 136 -6.36 -3.52 11.05
CA ASP A 136 -7.04 -2.66 10.07
C ASP A 136 -6.58 -2.98 8.64
N ARG A 137 -5.27 -3.21 8.44
CA ARG A 137 -4.73 -3.61 7.12
C ARG A 137 -5.20 -5.01 6.72
N ALA A 138 -5.20 -5.97 7.65
CA ALA A 138 -5.64 -7.33 7.37
C ALA A 138 -7.15 -7.40 7.01
N VAL A 139 -7.99 -6.65 7.73
CA VAL A 139 -9.43 -6.54 7.43
C VAL A 139 -9.63 -5.78 6.11
N ALA A 140 -8.93 -4.68 5.88
CA ALA A 140 -8.99 -3.94 4.61
C ALA A 140 -8.65 -4.81 3.38
N ASN A 141 -7.69 -5.74 3.52
CA ASN A 141 -7.30 -6.68 2.46
C ASN A 141 -8.36 -7.77 2.19
N SER A 142 -9.24 -8.07 3.14
CA SER A 142 -10.27 -9.11 3.01
C SER A 142 -11.67 -8.54 2.75
N GLN A 143 -11.93 -7.32 3.22
CA GLN A 143 -13.24 -6.67 3.16
C GLN A 143 -13.10 -5.24 2.63
N GLY A 144 -13.38 -5.04 1.35
CA GLY A 144 -13.31 -3.70 0.72
C GLY A 144 -14.19 -2.65 1.41
N ALA A 145 -15.37 -3.04 1.89
CA ALA A 145 -16.30 -2.16 2.62
C ALA A 145 -15.69 -1.56 3.90
N PHE A 146 -14.81 -2.31 4.58
CA PHE A 146 -14.12 -1.84 5.78
C PHE A 146 -13.25 -0.62 5.51
N VAL A 147 -12.65 -0.53 4.31
CA VAL A 147 -11.79 0.60 3.95
C VAL A 147 -12.55 1.93 3.99
N GLN A 148 -13.75 1.97 3.40
CA GLN A 148 -14.58 3.18 3.40
C GLN A 148 -15.09 3.50 4.80
N ALA A 149 -15.53 2.48 5.55
CA ALA A 149 -15.95 2.65 6.93
C ALA A 149 -14.84 3.25 7.81
N SER A 150 -13.62 2.72 7.71
CA SER A 150 -12.45 3.19 8.45
C SER A 150 -12.06 4.63 8.10
N LEU A 151 -12.06 4.98 6.80
CA LEU A 151 -11.80 6.36 6.35
C LEU A 151 -12.85 7.34 6.87
N ASN A 152 -14.13 6.95 6.84
CA ASN A 152 -15.22 7.77 7.36
C ASN A 152 -15.09 7.96 8.88
N TYR A 153 -14.83 6.88 9.62
CA TYR A 153 -14.58 6.92 11.06
C TYR A 153 -13.43 7.87 11.41
N GLN A 154 -12.28 7.78 10.72
CA GLN A 154 -11.15 8.68 10.97
C GLN A 154 -11.46 10.14 10.64
N ARG A 155 -12.29 10.41 9.62
CA ARG A 155 -12.73 11.77 9.28
C ARG A 155 -13.60 12.35 10.40
N VAL A 156 -14.59 11.58 10.83
CA VAL A 156 -15.52 11.92 11.92
C VAL A 156 -14.75 12.16 13.22
N LEU A 157 -13.85 11.24 13.59
CA LEU A 157 -13.04 11.36 14.81
C LEU A 157 -12.17 12.62 14.80
N ARG A 158 -11.56 12.96 13.65
CA ARG A 158 -10.79 14.21 13.51
C ARG A 158 -11.66 15.45 13.67
N SER A 159 -12.85 15.46 13.06
CA SER A 159 -13.79 16.57 13.19
C SER A 159 -14.24 16.75 14.65
N ARG A 160 -14.62 15.66 15.33
CA ARG A 160 -14.97 15.66 16.75
C ARG A 160 -13.83 16.17 17.63
N ASN A 161 -12.60 15.69 17.41
CA ASN A 161 -11.44 16.11 18.18
C ASN A 161 -11.09 17.60 17.94
N ALA A 162 -11.29 18.12 16.73
CA ALA A 162 -11.11 19.54 16.43
C ALA A 162 -12.14 20.40 17.17
N LEU A 163 -13.40 19.95 17.19
CA LEU A 163 -14.50 20.63 17.87
C LEU A 163 -14.29 20.67 19.39
N LEU A 164 -13.85 19.56 20.00
CA LEU A 164 -13.56 19.48 21.44
C LEU A 164 -12.36 20.34 21.89
N ARG A 165 -11.48 20.73 20.98
CA ARG A 165 -10.34 21.63 21.28
C ARG A 165 -10.71 23.10 21.25
N GLN A 166 -11.93 23.44 20.83
CA GLN A 166 -12.38 24.83 20.83
C GLN A 166 -12.58 25.33 22.27
N PRO A 167 -12.26 26.61 22.55
CA PRO A 167 -12.36 27.18 23.90
C PRO A 167 -13.82 27.32 24.39
N THR A 168 -14.78 27.42 23.47
CA THR A 168 -16.21 27.38 23.78
C THR A 168 -16.73 25.95 23.75
N LEU A 169 -17.50 25.58 24.77
CA LEU A 169 -18.18 24.28 24.83
C LEU A 169 -18.98 24.08 23.53
N PRO A 170 -18.65 23.07 22.72
CA PRO A 170 -19.36 22.85 21.49
C PRO A 170 -20.79 22.40 21.78
N ASP A 171 -21.72 22.78 20.90
CA ASP A 171 -23.11 22.35 21.02
C ASP A 171 -23.17 20.82 21.05
N ARG A 172 -23.84 20.26 22.05
CA ARG A 172 -24.00 18.80 22.21
C ARG A 172 -24.67 18.18 20.99
N ALA A 173 -25.47 18.93 20.23
CA ALA A 173 -26.02 18.48 18.96
C ALA A 173 -24.93 18.21 17.91
N GLN A 174 -23.84 18.99 17.90
CA GLN A 174 -22.69 18.80 17.00
C GLN A 174 -21.80 17.62 17.41
N LEU A 175 -21.91 17.16 18.67
CA LEU A 175 -21.22 15.97 19.18
C LEU A 175 -22.00 14.66 18.96
N ARG A 176 -23.30 14.75 18.64
CA ARG A 176 -24.13 13.60 18.27
C ARG A 176 -23.88 13.25 16.81
N ILE A 177 -22.86 12.45 16.57
CA ILE A 177 -22.61 11.87 15.25
C ILE A 177 -23.18 10.45 15.29
N TYR A 178 -24.38 10.30 14.73
CA TYR A 178 -25.22 9.09 14.60
C TYR A 178 -25.29 8.18 15.84
#